data_AF-A0A9P8GPD4-F1
#
_entry.id   AF-A0A9P8GPD4-F1
#
_cell.length_a   1.000
_cell.length_b   1.000
_cell.length_c   1.000
_cell.angle_alpha   90.00
_cell.angle_beta   90.00
_cell.angle_gamma   90.00
#
_symmetry.space_group_name_H-M   'P 1'
#
loop_
_entity.id
_entity.type
_entity.pdbx_description
1 polymer ?
#
loop_
_entity_poly.entity_id
_entity_poly.type
_entity_poly.pdbx_seq_one_letter_code
_entity_poly.pdbx_strand_id
1 'polypeptide(L)'
;MDSALEDECQAINAIYSESTLVVLSQNPTICSLELPGEVNISLRLEFPPDYPDAPPSILGTQSVGENVAKGQGTHAVDIAREVLAEVYQPGSPCIFDVMEEVNQRLQQYNEETSQSQGHQEQQDAQRRGQQQASSLDETHSPDPSDEMQSLDLLLDKEPPWILSDVITEKKSVFVARAAAVSSPAEAKSYLAHLLATDKKIAKATHNITAWRIHGPNETAFQDCDDDGETAAGGRLLHLMQLIDIWDVMVVVTRWYGGVHLGPDRFRLINSAARDAFVKGGYAKDPSKPDASNKKKGKK
;
A
#
# COMPACT_ATOMS: atom_id res chain seq x y z
N MET A 1 -17.76 -8.24 -19.76
CA MET A 1 -17.48 -8.00 -18.34
C MET A 1 -17.26 -6.49 -18.23
N ASP A 2 -17.68 -5.87 -17.12
CA ASP A 2 -17.57 -4.42 -16.99
C ASP A 2 -16.10 -4.02 -16.99
N SER A 3 -15.73 -3.00 -17.77
CA SER A 3 -14.34 -2.53 -17.84
C SER A 3 -13.79 -2.11 -16.48
N ALA A 4 -14.62 -1.56 -15.59
CA ALA A 4 -14.17 -1.13 -14.28
C ALA A 4 -13.75 -2.31 -13.38
N LEU A 5 -14.49 -3.42 -13.43
CA LEU A 5 -14.14 -4.63 -12.70
C LEU A 5 -12.89 -5.29 -13.28
N GLU A 6 -12.76 -5.34 -14.60
CA GLU A 6 -11.54 -5.86 -15.26
C GLU A 6 -10.30 -5.07 -14.83
N ASP A 7 -10.38 -3.74 -14.89
CA ASP A 7 -9.30 -2.83 -14.51
C ASP A 7 -8.96 -2.98 -13.01
N GLU A 8 -9.95 -3.10 -12.14
CA GLU A 8 -9.75 -3.29 -10.70
C GLU A 8 -9.16 -4.66 -10.35
N CYS A 9 -9.61 -5.74 -11.00
CA CYS A 9 -9.01 -7.07 -10.86
C CYS A 9 -7.53 -7.02 -11.21
N GLN A 10 -7.18 -6.40 -12.35
CA GLN A 10 -5.79 -6.30 -12.77
C GLN A 10 -4.96 -5.43 -11.81
N ALA A 11 -5.52 -4.32 -11.30
CA ALA A 11 -4.84 -3.45 -10.36
C ALA A 11 -4.55 -4.16 -9.03
N ILE A 12 -5.54 -4.85 -8.46
CA ILE A 12 -5.39 -5.60 -7.20
C ILE A 12 -4.39 -6.74 -7.39
N ASN A 13 -4.50 -7.50 -8.48
CA ASN A 13 -3.62 -8.64 -8.71
C ASN A 13 -2.16 -8.23 -8.98
N ALA A 14 -1.93 -7.01 -9.47
CA ALA A 14 -0.59 -6.45 -9.62
C ALA A 14 0.03 -5.98 -8.29
N ILE A 15 -0.80 -5.69 -7.28
CA ILE A 15 -0.36 -5.28 -5.94
C ILE A 15 0.01 -6.53 -5.13
N TYR A 16 -0.93 -7.47 -5.01
CA TYR A 16 -0.82 -8.61 -4.08
C TYR A 16 -0.34 -9.89 -4.80
N SER A 17 -1.21 -10.54 -5.57
CA SER A 17 -0.90 -11.75 -6.33
C SER A 17 -1.89 -11.96 -7.47
N GLU A 18 -1.52 -12.75 -8.49
CA GLU A 18 -2.43 -13.09 -9.60
C GLU A 18 -3.73 -13.80 -9.18
N SER A 19 -3.77 -14.35 -7.96
CA SER A 19 -4.92 -15.05 -7.39
C SER A 19 -5.76 -14.21 -6.43
N THR A 20 -5.41 -12.93 -6.20
CA THR A 20 -6.05 -12.14 -5.14
C THR A 20 -7.53 -11.86 -5.44
N LEU A 21 -7.85 -11.36 -6.64
CA LEU A 21 -9.23 -11.19 -7.10
C LEU A 21 -9.43 -11.97 -8.41
N VAL A 22 -10.20 -13.06 -8.33
CA VAL A 22 -10.38 -14.02 -9.43
C VAL A 22 -11.85 -14.15 -9.79
N VAL A 23 -12.17 -13.98 -11.07
CA VAL A 23 -13.52 -14.19 -11.60
C VAL A 23 -13.80 -15.70 -11.70
N LEU A 24 -14.85 -16.16 -11.00
CA LEU A 24 -15.31 -17.55 -10.99
C LEU A 24 -16.42 -17.81 -12.01
N SER A 25 -17.28 -16.82 -12.26
CA SER A 25 -18.41 -16.88 -13.20
C SER A 25 -18.67 -15.49 -13.76
N GLN A 26 -19.18 -15.40 -15.00
CA GLN A 26 -19.52 -14.14 -15.67
C GLN A 26 -21.03 -13.88 -15.75
N ASN A 27 -21.88 -14.86 -15.42
CA ASN A 27 -23.33 -14.66 -15.40
C ASN A 27 -24.02 -15.59 -14.36
N PRO A 28 -24.32 -15.09 -13.14
CA PRO A 28 -23.94 -13.77 -12.63
C PRO A 28 -22.42 -13.62 -12.50
N THR A 29 -21.94 -12.38 -12.47
CA THR A 29 -20.51 -12.09 -12.27
C THR A 29 -20.14 -12.37 -10.82
N ILE A 30 -19.38 -13.44 -10.59
CA ILE A 30 -18.96 -13.88 -9.26
C ILE A 30 -17.44 -13.89 -9.20
N CYS A 31 -16.88 -13.30 -8.15
CA CYS A 31 -15.45 -13.32 -7.90
C CYS A 31 -15.12 -13.96 -6.54
N SER A 32 -13.92 -14.52 -6.46
CA SER A 32 -13.23 -14.87 -5.22
C SER A 32 -12.25 -13.76 -4.90
N LEU A 33 -12.33 -13.20 -3.68
CA LEU A 33 -11.35 -12.25 -3.14
C LEU A 33 -10.59 -12.96 -2.01
N GLU A 34 -9.32 -13.27 -2.23
CA GLU A 34 -8.40 -13.75 -1.21
C GLU A 34 -7.98 -12.58 -0.31
N LEU A 35 -8.24 -12.68 0.99
CA LEU A 35 -7.85 -11.63 1.93
C LEU A 35 -6.33 -11.71 2.18
N PRO A 36 -5.57 -10.61 2.02
CA PRO A 36 -4.16 -10.58 2.32
C PRO A 36 -3.90 -10.85 3.81
N GLY A 37 -2.78 -11.49 4.13
CA GLY A 37 -2.34 -11.75 5.51
C GLY A 37 -2.16 -13.24 5.80
N GLU A 38 -1.98 -13.58 7.09
CA GLU A 38 -1.76 -14.98 7.53
C GLU A 38 -3.05 -15.81 7.53
N VAL A 39 -4.20 -15.16 7.38
CA VAL A 39 -5.51 -15.80 7.46
C VAL A 39 -5.92 -16.22 6.05
N ASN A 40 -5.82 -17.51 5.76
CA ASN A 40 -6.23 -18.11 4.48
C ASN A 40 -7.76 -18.12 4.30
N ILE A 41 -8.40 -16.95 4.23
CA ILE A 41 -9.83 -16.80 3.96
C ILE A 41 -10.00 -16.13 2.60
N SER A 42 -10.89 -16.67 1.79
CA SER A 42 -11.39 -15.97 0.61
C SER A 42 -12.88 -15.69 0.74
N LEU A 43 -13.29 -14.51 0.28
CA LEU A 43 -14.68 -14.05 0.23
C LEU A 43 -15.25 -14.30 -1.16
N ARG A 44 -16.54 -14.63 -1.21
CA ARG A 44 -17.30 -14.77 -2.44
C ARG A 44 -18.14 -13.53 -2.67
N LEU A 45 -17.89 -12.83 -3.78
CA LEU A 45 -18.57 -11.59 -4.14
C LEU A 45 -19.39 -11.80 -5.41
N GLU A 46 -20.56 -11.16 -5.48
CA GLU A 46 -21.36 -11.02 -6.69
C GLU A 46 -21.34 -9.55 -7.12
N PHE A 47 -21.02 -9.29 -8.38
CA PHE A 47 -20.97 -7.94 -8.94
C PHE A 47 -22.22 -7.68 -9.78
N PRO A 48 -22.90 -6.55 -9.57
CA PRO A 48 -24.03 -6.17 -10.41
C PRO A 48 -23.54 -5.75 -11.80
N PRO A 49 -24.40 -5.81 -12.84
CA PRO A 49 -24.03 -5.44 -14.21
C PRO A 49 -23.62 -3.97 -14.40
N ASP A 50 -24.00 -3.10 -13.48
CA ASP A 50 -23.72 -1.66 -13.44
C ASP A 50 -22.66 -1.27 -12.41
N TYR A 51 -21.83 -2.22 -11.96
CA TYR A 51 -20.64 -1.90 -11.15
C TYR A 51 -19.70 -0.96 -11.92
N PRO A 52 -19.24 0.17 -11.35
CA PRO A 52 -19.24 0.53 -9.93
C PRO A 52 -20.32 1.53 -9.50
N ASP A 53 -21.35 1.76 -10.30
CA ASP A 53 -22.50 2.62 -9.93
C ASP A 53 -23.44 1.94 -8.93
N ALA A 54 -23.39 0.60 -8.86
CA ALA A 54 -23.97 -0.20 -7.78
C ALA A 54 -22.88 -1.06 -7.09
N PRO A 55 -22.98 -1.28 -5.77
CA PRO A 55 -21.97 -2.03 -5.02
C PRO A 55 -22.06 -3.53 -5.29
N PRO A 56 -20.95 -4.29 -5.14
CA PRO A 56 -21.00 -5.74 -5.09
C PRO A 56 -21.79 -6.24 -3.87
N SER A 57 -22.08 -7.53 -3.82
CA SER A 57 -22.69 -8.21 -2.68
C SER A 57 -21.76 -9.30 -2.13
N ILE A 58 -21.55 -9.32 -0.82
CA ILE A 58 -20.74 -10.36 -0.16
C ILE A 58 -21.63 -11.55 0.19
N LEU A 59 -21.51 -12.62 -0.61
CA LEU A 59 -22.32 -13.82 -0.50
C LEU A 59 -21.91 -14.69 0.69
N GLY A 60 -20.64 -14.65 1.07
CA GLY A 60 -20.08 -15.44 2.17
C GLY A 60 -18.60 -15.73 1.95
N THR A 61 -18.11 -16.80 2.57
CA THR A 61 -16.77 -17.32 2.29
C THR A 61 -16.78 -18.18 1.03
N GLN A 62 -15.73 -18.04 0.21
CA GLN A 62 -15.44 -18.93 -0.92
C GLN A 62 -14.56 -20.11 -0.46
N SER A 63 -13.56 -19.84 0.38
CA SER A 63 -12.73 -20.85 1.03
C SER A 63 -12.26 -20.36 2.40
N VAL A 64 -11.92 -21.31 3.26
CA VAL A 64 -11.34 -21.07 4.58
C VAL A 64 -10.23 -22.12 4.79
N GLY A 65 -9.03 -21.68 5.14
CA GLY A 65 -7.88 -22.54 5.33
C GLY A 65 -7.99 -23.45 6.55
N GLU A 66 -7.22 -24.53 6.57
CA GLU A 66 -7.29 -25.57 7.59
C GLU A 66 -6.97 -25.08 9.02
N ASN A 67 -6.17 -24.02 9.14
CA ASN A 67 -5.73 -23.45 10.41
C ASN A 67 -6.60 -22.28 10.91
N VAL A 68 -7.71 -21.98 10.23
CA VAL A 68 -8.59 -20.87 10.59
C VAL A 68 -9.58 -21.34 11.67
N ALA A 69 -9.68 -20.58 12.76
CA ALA A 69 -10.54 -20.95 13.88
C ALA A 69 -12.02 -20.96 13.48
N LYS A 70 -12.79 -21.86 14.08
CA LYS A 70 -14.23 -21.97 13.81
C LYS A 70 -14.93 -20.65 14.14
N GLY A 71 -15.59 -20.06 13.13
CA GLY A 71 -16.29 -18.78 13.26
C GLY A 71 -15.54 -17.59 12.68
N GLN A 72 -14.21 -17.65 12.49
CA GLN A 72 -13.45 -16.55 11.88
C GLN A 72 -13.88 -16.25 10.45
N GLY A 73 -14.22 -17.27 9.66
CA GLY A 73 -14.76 -17.06 8.30
C GLY A 73 -16.08 -16.28 8.29
N THR A 74 -16.99 -16.58 9.24
CA THR A 74 -18.24 -15.83 9.40
C THR A 74 -17.97 -14.39 9.84
N HIS A 75 -17.06 -14.22 10.80
CA HIS A 75 -16.67 -12.91 11.28
C HIS A 75 -16.06 -12.03 10.18
N ALA A 76 -15.18 -12.60 9.35
CA ALA A 76 -14.60 -11.90 8.20
C ALA A 76 -15.67 -11.45 7.19
N VAL A 77 -16.69 -12.28 6.95
CA VAL A 77 -17.83 -11.92 6.09
C VAL A 77 -18.64 -10.76 6.69
N ASP A 78 -18.88 -10.77 7.99
CA ASP A 78 -19.65 -9.73 8.68
C ASP A 78 -18.90 -8.39 8.65
N ILE A 79 -17.61 -8.39 8.99
CA ILE A 79 -16.72 -7.22 8.85
C ILE A 79 -16.76 -6.71 7.41
N ALA A 80 -16.61 -7.59 6.42
CA ALA A 80 -16.56 -7.16 5.04
C ALA A 80 -17.86 -6.53 4.55
N ARG A 81 -19.02 -6.94 5.07
CA ARG A 81 -20.31 -6.31 4.77
C ARG A 81 -20.42 -4.93 5.38
N GLU A 82 -19.97 -4.77 6.63
CA GLU A 82 -19.94 -3.47 7.33
C GLU A 82 -19.02 -2.50 6.58
N VAL A 83 -17.79 -2.93 6.32
CA VAL A 83 -16.80 -2.15 5.57
C VAL A 83 -17.32 -1.75 4.20
N LEU A 84 -17.89 -2.67 3.43
CA LEU A 84 -18.44 -2.35 2.11
C LEU A 84 -19.52 -1.27 2.17
N ALA A 85 -20.36 -1.29 3.20
CA ALA A 85 -21.38 -0.26 3.40
C ALA A 85 -20.79 1.10 3.78
N GLU A 86 -19.63 1.14 4.42
CA GLU A 86 -18.94 2.35 4.85
C GLU A 86 -18.11 2.99 3.72
N VAL A 87 -17.35 2.18 2.98
CA VAL A 87 -16.36 2.68 2.00
C VAL A 87 -16.95 2.93 0.61
N TYR A 88 -18.06 2.28 0.27
CA TYR A 88 -18.62 2.35 -1.07
C TYR A 88 -19.11 3.76 -1.44
N GLN A 89 -18.72 4.21 -2.63
CA GLN A 89 -19.21 5.44 -3.25
C GLN A 89 -19.63 5.14 -4.69
N PRO A 90 -20.86 5.51 -5.10
CA PRO A 90 -21.31 5.29 -6.47
C PRO A 90 -20.35 5.87 -7.52
N GLY A 91 -20.07 5.07 -8.55
CA GLY A 91 -19.18 5.43 -9.66
C GLY A 91 -17.69 5.24 -9.35
N SER A 92 -17.34 4.74 -8.16
CA SER A 92 -15.95 4.50 -7.75
C SER A 92 -15.73 3.03 -7.35
N PRO A 93 -14.78 2.33 -7.98
CA PRO A 93 -14.41 0.97 -7.59
C PRO A 93 -13.81 0.91 -6.19
N CYS A 94 -14.24 -0.06 -5.39
CA CYS A 94 -14.07 -0.05 -3.94
C CYS A 94 -13.40 -1.31 -3.37
N ILE A 95 -13.09 -2.33 -4.17
CA ILE A 95 -12.65 -3.64 -3.65
C ILE A 95 -11.31 -3.55 -2.93
N PHE A 96 -10.41 -2.69 -3.41
CA PHE A 96 -9.16 -2.45 -2.70
C PHE A 96 -9.41 -1.84 -1.32
N ASP A 97 -10.27 -0.83 -1.22
CA ASP A 97 -10.55 -0.14 0.03
C ASP A 97 -11.28 -1.08 1.01
N VAL A 98 -12.21 -1.92 0.49
CA VAL A 98 -12.84 -2.99 1.26
C VAL A 98 -11.81 -3.98 1.78
N MET A 99 -10.91 -4.45 0.92
CA MET A 99 -9.91 -5.45 1.29
C MET A 99 -8.95 -4.93 2.37
N GLU A 100 -8.45 -3.70 2.24
CA GLU A 100 -7.54 -3.07 3.19
C GLU A 100 -8.19 -2.89 4.57
N GLU A 101 -9.39 -2.32 4.61
CA GLU A 101 -10.10 -2.06 5.87
C GLU A 101 -10.55 -3.38 6.53
N VAL A 102 -10.95 -4.40 5.75
CA VAL A 102 -11.24 -5.74 6.29
C VAL A 102 -9.99 -6.36 6.90
N ASN A 103 -8.85 -6.29 6.22
CA ASN A 103 -7.59 -6.85 6.72
C ASN A 103 -7.15 -6.14 8.01
N GLN A 104 -7.24 -4.80 8.06
CA GLN A 104 -6.93 -4.02 9.25
C GLN A 104 -7.81 -4.43 10.45
N ARG A 105 -9.13 -4.53 10.26
CA ARG A 105 -10.06 -4.93 11.34
C ARG A 105 -9.83 -6.37 11.80
N LEU A 106 -9.52 -7.28 10.87
CA LEU A 106 -9.20 -8.67 11.21
C LEU A 106 -7.90 -8.79 12.01
N GLN A 107 -6.87 -8.03 11.66
CA GLN A 107 -5.61 -7.98 12.40
C GLN A 107 -5.84 -7.47 13.82
N GLN A 108 -6.56 -6.36 13.98
CA GLN A 108 -6.89 -5.79 15.29
C GLN A 108 -7.67 -6.80 16.16
N TYR A 109 -8.66 -7.49 15.60
CA TYR A 109 -9.42 -8.51 16.32
C TYR A 109 -8.54 -9.68 16.78
N ASN A 110 -7.61 -10.13 15.92
CA ASN A 110 -6.69 -11.22 16.25
C ASN A 110 -5.70 -10.81 17.36
N GLU A 111 -5.22 -9.57 17.35
CA GLU A 111 -4.36 -9.02 18.41
C GLU A 111 -5.11 -8.95 19.77
N GLU A 112 -6.33 -8.43 19.78
CA GLU A 112 -7.18 -8.35 20.99
C GLU A 112 -7.55 -9.74 21.54
N THR A 113 -7.81 -10.70 20.66
CA THR A 113 -8.12 -12.10 21.03
C THR A 113 -6.88 -12.82 21.58
N SER A 114 -5.70 -12.54 21.02
CA SER A 114 -4.43 -13.12 21.49
C SER A 114 -4.02 -12.56 22.85
N GLN A 115 -4.24 -11.26 23.08
CA GLN A 115 -3.98 -10.63 24.39
C GLN A 115 -4.95 -11.13 25.47
N SER A 116 -6.22 -11.35 25.13
CA SER A 116 -7.23 -11.85 26.08
C SER A 116 -7.05 -13.34 26.43
N GLN A 117 -6.52 -14.18 25.53
CA GLN A 117 -6.11 -15.55 25.86
C GLN A 117 -4.82 -15.62 26.69
N GLY A 118 -3.87 -14.71 26.49
CA GLY A 118 -2.67 -14.60 27.33
C GLY A 118 -2.94 -14.06 28.75
N HIS A 119 -4.05 -13.37 28.98
CA HIS A 119 -4.41 -12.80 30.28
C HIS A 119 -5.04 -13.80 31.28
N GLN A 120 -5.40 -15.02 30.86
CA GLN A 120 -5.93 -16.04 31.78
C GLN A 120 -4.85 -16.80 32.58
N GLU A 121 -3.57 -16.73 32.19
CA GLU A 121 -2.46 -17.35 32.93
C GLU A 121 -1.59 -16.36 33.73
N GLN A 122 -1.81 -15.04 33.61
CA GLN A 122 -1.03 -14.02 34.33
C GLN A 122 -1.80 -13.18 35.36
N GLN A 123 -3.10 -13.45 35.59
CA GLN A 123 -3.90 -12.68 36.54
C GLN A 123 -3.81 -13.08 38.03
N ASP A 124 -2.97 -14.06 38.40
CA ASP A 124 -2.71 -14.41 39.83
C ASP A 124 -1.41 -13.81 40.43
N ALA A 125 -0.62 -13.04 39.66
CA ALA A 125 0.73 -12.66 40.09
C ALA A 125 1.05 -11.15 40.17
N GLN A 126 0.07 -10.24 40.17
CA GLN A 126 0.37 -8.80 40.27
C GLN A 126 -0.65 -8.00 41.10
N ARG A 127 -0.80 -8.40 42.37
CA ARG A 127 -1.21 -7.51 43.47
C ARG A 127 0.00 -7.16 44.33
N ARG A 128 0.86 -6.24 43.90
CA ARG A 128 1.80 -5.50 44.78
C ARG A 128 2.54 -4.38 44.03
N GLY A 129 2.43 -3.15 44.53
CA GLY A 129 3.41 -2.07 44.29
C GLY A 129 2.85 -0.77 43.72
N GLN A 130 2.62 0.22 44.59
CA GLN A 130 2.15 1.58 44.30
C GLN A 130 3.30 2.56 43.95
N GLN A 131 2.94 3.59 43.15
CA GLN A 131 3.38 5.01 43.17
C GLN A 131 4.88 5.29 42.88
N GLN A 132 5.32 6.37 42.19
CA GLN A 132 4.98 7.80 42.36
C GLN A 132 5.70 8.68 41.29
N ALA A 133 5.11 9.87 40.97
CA ALA A 133 5.72 11.17 40.55
C ALA A 133 6.62 11.28 39.28
N SER A 134 6.81 12.40 38.58
CA SER A 134 6.04 13.59 38.12
C SER A 134 7.04 14.55 37.43
N SER A 135 6.63 15.19 36.32
CA SER A 135 6.98 16.55 35.82
C SER A 135 8.25 16.86 34.98
N LEU A 136 7.98 17.61 33.89
CA LEU A 136 8.77 18.55 33.06
C LEU A 136 9.73 17.98 31.98
N ASP A 137 9.54 18.34 30.70
CA ASP A 137 10.06 19.60 30.15
C ASP A 137 9.49 19.91 28.75
N GLU A 138 9.28 21.20 28.46
CA GLU A 138 8.87 21.74 27.16
C GLU A 138 10.05 21.73 26.19
N THR A 139 9.86 21.28 24.95
CA THR A 139 10.88 21.41 23.89
C THR A 139 10.30 22.08 22.65
N HIS A 140 10.56 23.39 22.61
CA HIS A 140 10.99 24.20 21.46
C HIS A 140 10.52 23.79 20.06
N SER A 141 9.56 24.54 19.53
CA SER A 141 9.26 24.59 18.10
C SER A 141 10.48 25.14 17.32
N PRO A 142 10.83 24.58 16.15
CA PRO A 142 11.85 25.18 15.28
C PRO A 142 11.36 26.49 14.66
N ASP A 143 12.29 27.42 14.47
CA ASP A 143 12.09 28.70 13.79
C ASP A 143 11.97 28.46 12.26
N PRO A 144 10.93 28.97 11.57
CA PRO A 144 10.73 28.78 10.13
C PRO A 144 11.83 29.39 9.24
N SER A 145 12.78 30.15 9.80
CA SER A 145 13.90 30.74 9.06
C SER A 145 15.09 29.79 8.88
N ASP A 146 15.27 28.77 9.72
CA ASP A 146 16.32 27.74 9.59
C ASP A 146 15.98 26.66 8.54
N GLU A 147 14.69 26.42 8.28
CA GLU A 147 14.24 25.48 7.22
C GLU A 147 14.54 26.00 5.81
N MET A 148 14.55 27.32 5.60
CA MET A 148 14.88 27.90 4.29
C MET A 148 16.37 27.88 3.97
N GLN A 149 17.25 28.06 4.96
CA GLN A 149 18.71 28.00 4.73
C GLN A 149 19.22 26.58 4.53
N SER A 150 18.56 25.58 5.12
CA SER A 150 18.88 24.17 4.91
C SER A 150 18.42 23.65 3.55
N LEU A 151 17.32 24.19 2.99
CA LEU A 151 16.83 23.80 1.67
C LEU A 151 17.79 24.21 0.53
N ASP A 152 18.35 25.42 0.56
CA ASP A 152 19.29 25.90 -0.47
C ASP A 152 20.59 25.08 -0.53
N LEU A 153 21.10 24.58 0.61
CA LEU A 153 22.30 23.72 0.66
C LEU A 153 22.01 22.25 0.29
N LEU A 154 20.77 21.80 0.47
CA LEU A 154 20.31 20.45 0.10
C LEU A 154 19.97 20.31 -1.39
N LEU A 155 19.78 21.44 -2.10
CA LEU A 155 19.56 21.48 -3.55
C LEU A 155 20.85 21.23 -4.37
N ASP A 156 22.03 21.18 -3.75
CA ASP A 156 23.30 21.07 -4.48
C ASP A 156 23.65 19.65 -4.95
N LYS A 157 22.99 18.61 -4.43
CA LYS A 157 23.22 17.22 -4.84
C LYS A 157 21.98 16.63 -5.47
N GLU A 158 22.10 16.34 -6.77
CA GLU A 158 21.09 15.58 -7.50
C GLU A 158 20.87 14.23 -6.82
N PRO A 159 19.63 13.92 -6.41
CA PRO A 159 19.31 12.62 -5.85
C PRO A 159 19.63 11.49 -6.84
N PRO A 160 20.08 10.32 -6.38
CA PRO A 160 20.43 9.19 -7.24
C PRO A 160 19.18 8.46 -7.74
N TRP A 161 18.35 9.16 -8.54
CA TRP A 161 17.09 8.63 -9.06
C TRP A 161 17.32 7.43 -9.99
N ILE A 162 16.68 6.32 -9.66
CA ILE A 162 16.49 5.18 -10.54
C ILE A 162 15.13 5.31 -11.21
N LEU A 163 15.11 5.35 -12.55
CA LEU A 163 13.89 5.53 -13.33
C LEU A 163 13.28 4.20 -13.74
N SER A 164 11.95 4.15 -13.74
CA SER A 164 11.21 3.14 -14.50
C SER A 164 11.31 3.38 -16.01
N ASP A 165 10.88 2.39 -16.79
CA ASP A 165 10.49 2.62 -18.19
C ASP A 165 9.26 3.54 -18.25
N VAL A 166 9.12 4.21 -19.38
CA VAL A 166 7.97 5.08 -19.64
C VAL A 166 6.77 4.22 -20.00
N ILE A 167 5.70 4.31 -19.20
CA ILE A 167 4.43 3.65 -19.48
C ILE A 167 3.48 4.67 -20.09
N THR A 168 2.87 4.33 -21.23
CA THR A 168 1.87 5.17 -21.88
C THR A 168 0.57 4.40 -22.07
N GLU A 169 -0.53 4.93 -21.56
CA GLU A 169 -1.87 4.34 -21.69
C GLU A 169 -2.91 5.42 -21.95
N LYS A 170 -3.74 5.26 -22.99
CA LYS A 170 -4.71 6.27 -23.46
C LYS A 170 -4.16 7.71 -23.43
N LYS A 171 -2.91 7.89 -23.93
CA LYS A 171 -2.13 9.15 -23.95
C LYS A 171 -1.66 9.68 -22.58
N SER A 172 -2.08 9.08 -21.48
CA SER A 172 -1.49 9.38 -20.18
C SER A 172 -0.11 8.73 -20.10
N VAL A 173 0.85 9.43 -19.51
CA VAL A 173 2.24 8.97 -19.39
C VAL A 173 2.60 8.86 -17.92
N PHE A 174 3.27 7.77 -17.55
CA PHE A 174 3.71 7.47 -16.19
C PHE A 174 5.21 7.18 -16.18
N VAL A 175 5.93 7.77 -15.24
CA VAL A 175 7.35 7.49 -14.96
C VAL A 175 7.56 7.50 -13.45
N ALA A 176 8.10 6.42 -12.91
CA ALA A 176 8.51 6.36 -11.51
C ALA A 176 9.99 6.68 -11.35
N ARG A 177 10.33 7.31 -10.23
CA ARG A 177 11.68 7.55 -9.74
C ARG A 177 11.79 6.99 -8.34
N ALA A 178 12.73 6.09 -8.12
CA ALA A 178 13.05 5.57 -6.79
C ALA A 178 14.46 6.01 -6.38
N ALA A 179 14.67 6.34 -5.12
CA ALA A 179 15.99 6.63 -4.58
C ALA A 179 16.08 6.16 -3.12
N ALA A 180 17.26 5.69 -2.73
CA ALA A 180 17.54 5.38 -1.34
C ALA A 180 17.54 6.67 -0.50
N VAL A 181 16.94 6.61 0.68
CA VAL A 181 16.83 7.73 1.63
C VAL A 181 17.01 7.21 3.06
N SER A 182 17.68 7.99 3.91
CA SER A 182 17.98 7.61 5.29
C SER A 182 17.23 8.45 6.33
N SER A 183 16.44 9.43 5.90
CA SER A 183 15.64 10.25 6.82
C SER A 183 14.44 10.90 6.12
N PRO A 184 13.36 11.23 6.86
CA PRO A 184 12.24 11.99 6.32
C PRO A 184 12.66 13.35 5.71
N ALA A 185 13.66 14.01 6.29
CA ALA A 185 14.19 15.27 5.78
C ALA A 185 14.85 15.10 4.40
N GLU A 186 15.60 14.01 4.21
CA GLU A 186 16.20 13.69 2.91
C GLU A 186 15.14 13.39 1.85
N ALA A 187 14.11 12.60 2.19
CA ALA A 187 13.00 12.33 1.27
C ALA A 187 12.29 13.63 0.82
N LYS A 188 12.00 14.54 1.76
CA LYS A 188 11.42 15.86 1.44
C LYS A 188 12.36 16.70 0.56
N SER A 189 13.65 16.69 0.86
CA SER A 189 14.67 17.39 0.06
C SER A 189 14.76 16.84 -1.37
N TYR A 190 14.69 15.52 -1.55
CA TYR A 190 14.75 14.90 -2.89
C TYR A 190 13.55 15.31 -3.75
N LEU A 191 12.35 15.31 -3.18
CA LEU A 191 11.16 15.81 -3.86
C LEU A 191 11.29 17.30 -4.19
N ALA A 192 11.71 18.13 -3.24
CA ALA A 192 11.91 19.56 -3.44
C ALA A 192 12.93 19.85 -4.56
N HIS A 193 14.06 19.14 -4.56
CA HIS A 193 15.05 19.20 -5.63
C HIS A 193 14.42 18.84 -6.97
N LEU A 194 13.74 17.69 -7.07
CA LEU A 194 13.13 17.23 -8.31
C LEU A 194 12.17 18.26 -8.91
N LEU A 195 11.31 18.86 -8.08
CA LEU A 195 10.35 19.88 -8.50
C LEU A 195 11.03 21.22 -8.84
N ALA A 196 12.12 21.58 -8.16
CA ALA A 196 12.86 22.81 -8.43
C ALA A 196 13.69 22.72 -9.74
N THR A 197 14.30 21.57 -10.01
CA THR A 197 15.25 21.41 -11.12
C THR A 197 14.62 20.91 -12.42
N ASP A 198 13.52 20.16 -12.36
CA ASP A 198 12.82 19.65 -13.56
C ASP A 198 11.46 20.30 -13.76
N LYS A 199 11.42 21.30 -14.64
CA LYS A 199 10.19 22.04 -14.99
C LYS A 199 9.11 21.17 -15.63
N LYS A 200 9.43 20.03 -16.24
CA LYS A 200 8.42 19.14 -16.83
C LYS A 200 7.70 18.34 -15.75
N ILE A 201 8.42 17.94 -14.70
CA ILE A 201 7.89 17.24 -13.54
C ILE A 201 7.08 18.20 -12.67
N ALA A 202 7.61 19.41 -12.43
CA ALA A 202 6.90 20.46 -11.70
C ALA A 202 5.57 20.87 -12.33
N LYS A 203 5.40 20.64 -13.64
CA LYS A 203 4.16 20.89 -14.41
C LYS A 203 3.39 19.62 -14.75
N ALA A 204 3.80 18.47 -14.20
CA ALA A 204 3.06 17.24 -14.37
C ALA A 204 1.67 17.37 -13.75
N THR A 205 0.76 16.47 -14.12
CA THR A 205 -0.59 16.48 -13.55
C THR A 205 -0.54 16.04 -12.09
N HIS A 206 0.24 15.01 -11.80
CA HIS A 206 0.43 14.48 -10.45
C HIS A 206 1.87 13.97 -10.27
N ASN A 207 2.42 14.14 -9.08
CA ASN A 207 3.68 13.62 -8.58
C ASN A 207 3.41 12.85 -7.28
N ILE A 208 2.86 11.64 -7.43
CA ILE A 208 2.44 10.80 -6.32
C ILE A 208 3.70 10.31 -5.58
N THR A 209 3.72 10.39 -4.26
CA THR A 209 4.89 9.99 -3.47
C THR A 209 4.56 8.97 -2.40
N ALA A 210 5.52 8.12 -2.08
CA ALA A 210 5.50 7.25 -0.91
C ALA A 210 6.94 6.96 -0.46
N TRP A 211 7.15 6.79 0.83
CA TRP A 211 8.44 6.39 1.38
C TRP A 211 8.29 5.67 2.71
N ARG A 212 9.27 4.81 3.02
CA ARG A 212 9.41 4.07 4.29
C ARG A 212 10.86 4.11 4.71
N ILE A 213 11.16 4.50 5.95
CA ILE A 213 12.51 4.78 6.44
C ILE A 213 12.68 4.24 7.85
N HIS A 214 13.75 3.49 8.08
CA HIS A 214 14.19 3.13 9.41
C HIS A 214 14.80 4.34 10.12
N GLY A 215 14.30 4.62 11.32
CA GLY A 215 14.81 5.64 12.21
C GLY A 215 15.75 5.08 13.28
N PRO A 216 16.33 5.97 14.10
CA PRO A 216 17.11 5.56 15.26
C PRO A 216 16.24 4.80 16.28
N ASN A 217 16.85 3.89 17.04
CA ASN A 217 16.18 3.13 18.12
C ASN A 217 14.95 2.32 17.66
N GLU A 218 15.05 1.64 16.52
CA GLU A 218 13.96 0.80 15.99
C GLU A 218 12.67 1.59 15.67
N THR A 219 12.76 2.90 15.51
CA THR A 219 11.65 3.71 15.02
C THR A 219 11.46 3.50 13.52
N ALA A 220 10.23 3.63 13.05
CA ALA A 220 9.88 3.55 11.63
C ALA A 220 9.09 4.79 11.24
N PHE A 221 9.49 5.41 10.13
CA PHE A 221 8.78 6.54 9.54
C PHE A 221 8.27 6.13 8.17
N GLN A 222 7.03 6.48 7.87
CA GLN A 222 6.45 6.28 6.54
C GLN A 222 5.41 7.36 6.27
N ASP A 223 5.32 7.78 5.02
CA ASP A 223 4.37 8.82 4.59
C ASP A 223 4.11 8.69 3.09
N CYS A 224 3.02 9.30 2.62
CA CYS A 224 2.65 9.32 1.21
C CYS A 224 1.82 10.57 0.84
N ASP A 225 1.86 10.95 -0.43
CA ASP A 225 1.07 12.04 -0.98
C ASP A 225 0.45 11.63 -2.32
N ASP A 226 -0.84 11.86 -2.48
CA ASP A 226 -1.60 11.62 -3.71
C ASP A 226 -1.28 12.66 -4.81
N ASP A 227 -0.83 13.87 -4.44
CA ASP A 227 -0.71 15.05 -5.33
C ASP A 227 -1.94 15.26 -6.24
N GLY A 228 -3.14 15.08 -5.67
CA GLY A 228 -4.41 15.20 -6.37
C GLY A 228 -4.86 13.96 -7.16
N GLU A 229 -4.05 12.91 -7.26
CA GLU A 229 -4.45 11.60 -7.77
C GLU A 229 -5.07 10.78 -6.62
N THR A 230 -6.35 11.00 -6.34
CA THR A 230 -7.04 10.43 -5.17
C THR A 230 -6.78 8.93 -4.98
N ALA A 231 -6.36 8.58 -3.75
CA ALA A 231 -6.01 7.26 -3.23
C ALA A 231 -4.74 6.61 -3.78
N ALA A 232 -3.95 7.29 -4.63
CA ALA A 232 -2.78 6.70 -5.26
C ALA A 232 -1.56 6.57 -4.33
N GLY A 233 -1.29 7.57 -3.49
CA GLY A 233 -0.18 7.60 -2.55
C GLY A 233 -0.30 6.50 -1.49
N GLY A 234 -1.48 6.34 -0.91
CA GLY A 234 -1.75 5.25 0.04
C GLY A 234 -1.56 3.86 -0.58
N ARG A 235 -2.05 3.65 -1.81
CA ARG A 235 -1.86 2.40 -2.57
C ARG A 235 -0.40 2.13 -2.90
N LEU A 236 0.35 3.18 -3.22
CA LEU A 236 1.77 3.10 -3.50
C LEU A 236 2.59 2.77 -2.24
N LEU A 237 2.23 3.36 -1.10
CA LEU A 237 2.81 3.02 0.20
C LEU A 237 2.49 1.56 0.58
N HIS A 238 1.25 1.13 0.37
CA HIS A 238 0.83 -0.25 0.61
C HIS A 238 1.67 -1.23 -0.23
N LEU A 239 1.89 -0.94 -1.52
CA LEU A 239 2.77 -1.75 -2.36
C LEU A 239 4.16 -1.90 -1.73
N MET A 240 4.75 -0.82 -1.21
CA MET A 240 6.06 -0.86 -0.55
C MET A 240 6.05 -1.71 0.72
N GLN A 241 4.97 -1.68 1.50
CA GLN A 241 4.78 -2.53 2.68
C GLN A 241 4.73 -4.01 2.28
N LEU A 242 3.94 -4.34 1.26
CA LEU A 242 3.73 -5.71 0.80
C LEU A 242 5.01 -6.38 0.30
N ILE A 243 5.87 -5.62 -0.40
CA ILE A 243 7.16 -6.13 -0.90
C ILE A 243 8.34 -5.81 0.03
N ASP A 244 8.05 -5.36 1.25
CA ASP A 244 8.98 -5.05 2.34
C ASP A 244 10.15 -4.13 1.94
N ILE A 245 9.85 -3.05 1.21
CA ILE A 245 10.83 -2.03 0.86
C ILE A 245 10.96 -1.00 1.97
N TRP A 246 12.19 -0.77 2.39
CA TRP A 246 12.59 0.23 3.37
C TRP A 246 13.76 1.07 2.85
N ASP A 247 13.95 2.23 3.48
CA ASP A 247 15.01 3.19 3.22
C ASP A 247 15.02 3.68 1.76
N VAL A 248 13.81 3.81 1.20
CA VAL A 248 13.57 4.20 -0.19
C VAL A 248 12.39 5.17 -0.25
N MET A 249 12.52 6.16 -1.13
CA MET A 249 11.44 7.02 -1.60
C MET A 249 11.11 6.68 -3.04
N VAL A 250 9.83 6.74 -3.39
CA VAL A 250 9.35 6.72 -4.77
C VAL A 250 8.52 7.96 -5.09
N VAL A 251 8.70 8.48 -6.31
CA VAL A 251 7.86 9.51 -6.93
C VAL A 251 7.35 8.97 -8.26
N VAL A 252 6.04 8.77 -8.40
CA VAL A 252 5.40 8.41 -9.66
C VAL A 252 4.79 9.66 -10.28
N THR A 253 5.40 10.13 -11.35
CA THR A 253 4.91 11.28 -12.10
C THR A 253 3.93 10.82 -13.18
N ARG A 254 2.73 11.41 -13.18
CA ARG A 254 1.70 11.23 -14.22
C ARG A 254 1.49 12.52 -15.00
N TRP A 255 1.49 12.42 -16.33
CA TRP A 255 0.96 13.45 -17.23
C TRP A 255 -0.37 12.97 -17.82
N TYR A 256 -1.45 13.71 -17.57
CA TYR A 256 -2.80 13.36 -18.02
C TYR A 256 -2.94 13.46 -19.54
N GLY A 257 -3.45 12.39 -20.15
CA GLY A 257 -3.62 12.27 -21.60
C GLY A 257 -4.92 12.83 -22.19
N GLY A 258 -5.79 13.40 -21.35
CA GLY A 258 -7.12 13.86 -21.77
C GLY A 258 -8.23 12.80 -21.70
N VAL A 259 -7.92 11.59 -21.21
CA VAL A 259 -8.88 10.49 -21.04
C VAL A 259 -8.81 9.96 -19.61
N HIS A 260 -9.94 9.93 -18.91
CA HIS A 260 -10.03 9.31 -17.58
C HIS A 260 -9.76 7.81 -17.69
N LEU A 261 -8.77 7.34 -16.93
CA LEU A 261 -8.39 5.93 -16.90
C LEU A 261 -9.22 5.12 -15.90
N GLY A 262 -10.03 5.76 -15.06
CA GLY A 262 -10.72 5.07 -13.97
C GLY A 262 -9.71 4.38 -13.04
N PRO A 263 -10.02 3.19 -12.51
CA PRO A 263 -9.12 2.43 -11.63
C PRO A 263 -7.83 1.94 -12.30
N ASP A 264 -7.81 1.76 -13.62
CA ASP A 264 -6.65 1.22 -14.34
C ASP A 264 -5.37 2.05 -14.09
N ARG A 265 -5.54 3.34 -13.77
CA ARG A 265 -4.42 4.20 -13.36
C ARG A 265 -3.61 3.63 -12.19
N PHE A 266 -4.26 2.97 -11.22
CA PHE A 266 -3.57 2.38 -10.07
C PHE A 266 -2.65 1.23 -10.49
N ARG A 267 -3.08 0.39 -11.43
CA ARG A 267 -2.23 -0.65 -12.03
C ARG A 267 -0.99 -0.06 -12.68
N LEU A 268 -1.15 1.04 -13.43
CA LEU A 268 -0.05 1.71 -14.14
C LEU A 268 0.93 2.38 -13.16
N ILE A 269 0.42 3.03 -12.12
CA ILE A 269 1.22 3.65 -11.04
C ILE A 269 2.06 2.58 -10.34
N ASN A 270 1.43 1.47 -9.94
CA ASN A 270 2.10 0.38 -9.25
C ASN A 270 3.11 -0.34 -10.16
N SER A 271 2.78 -0.51 -11.45
CA SER A 271 3.69 -1.11 -12.43
C SER A 271 4.96 -0.25 -12.62
N ALA A 272 4.79 1.07 -12.77
CA ALA A 272 5.92 1.99 -12.88
C ALA A 272 6.80 1.95 -11.63
N ALA A 273 6.19 2.03 -10.44
CA ALA A 273 6.91 1.97 -9.18
C ALA A 273 7.69 0.66 -9.00
N ARG A 274 7.03 -0.49 -9.24
CA ARG A 274 7.67 -1.81 -9.15
C ARG A 274 8.85 -1.94 -10.11
N ASP A 275 8.73 -1.42 -11.33
CA ASP A 275 9.85 -1.43 -12.29
C ASP A 275 11.04 -0.59 -11.79
N ALA A 276 10.80 0.60 -11.25
CA ALA A 276 11.87 1.41 -10.63
C ALA A 276 12.51 0.68 -9.43
N PHE A 277 11.71 -0.02 -8.60
CA PHE A 277 12.23 -0.79 -7.48
C PHE A 277 13.10 -1.97 -7.92
N VAL A 278 12.68 -2.72 -8.94
CA VAL A 278 13.46 -3.84 -9.49
C VAL A 278 14.76 -3.33 -10.11
N LYS A 279 14.71 -2.24 -10.89
CA LYS A 279 15.91 -1.62 -11.47
C LYS A 279 16.86 -1.08 -10.42
N GLY A 280 16.34 -0.56 -9.32
CA GLY A 280 17.11 -0.06 -8.18
C GLY A 280 17.68 -1.16 -7.28
N GLY A 281 17.29 -2.43 -7.50
CA GLY A 281 17.69 -3.54 -6.64
C GLY A 281 16.97 -3.56 -5.28
N TYR A 282 15.87 -2.81 -5.14
CA TYR A 282 15.06 -2.73 -3.93
C TYR A 282 14.01 -3.86 -3.85
N ALA A 283 13.62 -4.42 -4.99
CA ALA A 283 12.67 -5.54 -5.09
C ALA A 283 13.24 -6.69 -5.93
N LYS A 284 12.76 -7.91 -5.66
CA LYS A 284 13.07 -9.08 -6.49
C LYS A 284 12.35 -9.00 -7.83
N ASP A 285 13.05 -9.41 -8.89
CA ASP A 285 12.48 -9.56 -10.23
C ASP A 285 11.70 -10.90 -10.30
N PRO A 286 10.36 -10.89 -10.45
CA PRO A 286 9.57 -12.12 -10.51
C PRO A 286 9.91 -12.98 -11.74
N SER A 287 10.55 -12.43 -12.76
CA SER A 287 10.97 -13.16 -13.97
C SER A 287 12.32 -13.88 -13.84
N LYS A 288 13.07 -13.64 -12.76
CA LYS A 288 14.37 -14.28 -12.53
C LYS A 288 14.31 -15.22 -11.33
N PRO A 289 14.46 -16.54 -11.52
CA PRO A 289 14.52 -17.47 -10.40
C PRO A 289 15.78 -17.19 -9.54
N ASP A 290 15.60 -17.32 -8.23
CA ASP A 290 16.63 -17.07 -7.20
C ASP A 290 17.92 -17.87 -7.49
N ALA A 291 19.00 -17.18 -7.83
CA ALA A 291 20.34 -17.79 -8.02
C ALA A 291 21.04 -18.13 -6.68
N SER A 292 20.37 -17.87 -5.56
CA SER A 292 20.91 -17.88 -4.20
C SER A 292 20.74 -19.22 -3.48
N ASN A 293 20.89 -20.37 -4.14
CA ASN A 293 21.04 -21.64 -3.39
C ASN A 293 21.87 -22.74 -4.07
N LYS A 294 22.90 -22.37 -4.85
CA LYS A 294 23.91 -23.33 -5.36
C LYS A 294 25.31 -22.99 -4.85
N LYS A 295 25.57 -23.21 -3.55
CA LYS A 295 26.92 -23.54 -3.04
C LYS A 295 26.90 -23.88 -1.55
N LYS A 296 26.77 -25.18 -1.25
CA LYS A 296 27.64 -25.91 -0.29
C LYS A 296 27.25 -27.39 -0.30
N GLY A 297 28.00 -28.16 -1.08
CA GLY A 297 27.85 -29.60 -1.21
C GLY A 297 28.89 -30.17 -2.15
N LYS A 298 30.17 -30.00 -1.79
CA LYS A 298 31.30 -30.80 -2.31
C LYS A 298 32.59 -30.45 -1.58
N LYS A 299 32.90 -31.17 -0.51
CA LYS A 299 33.96 -32.18 -0.46
C LYS A 299 33.97 -32.85 0.90
#